data_AF-A0A7S0FG52-F1
#
_entry.id   AF-A0A7S0FG52-F1
#
_cell.length_a   1.000
_cell.length_b   1.000
_cell.length_c   1.000
_cell.angle_alpha   90.00
_cell.angle_beta   90.00
_cell.angle_gamma   90.00
#
_symmetry.space_group_name_H-M   'P 1'
#
loop_
_entity.id
_entity.type
_entity.pdbx_description
1 polymer ?
#
loop_
_entity_poly.entity_id
_entity_poly.type
_entity_poly.pdbx_seq_one_letter_code
_entity_poly.pdbx_strand_id
1 'polypeptide(L)'
;GGAASGFLGTTLEAGSGSYGVIFDLVIAKGSPGVRIDSLDFYTDRTYELTFEVWTTKGSVLNKPFPDASWEMISRATIQGKGKNELTPIPASVFSPVALDQSTPIRGFLVVLTTPDIRYTPDPNKKYAPYKSNNHFAIMVGDGVTSYPFRGNASGATSKFRIFNGVLRYTEL
;
A
#
# COMPACT_ATOMS: atom_id res chain seq x y z
N GLY A 1 2.59 28.47 -10.19
CA GLY A 1 3.53 27.80 -9.27
C GLY A 1 3.37 26.32 -9.47
N GLY A 2 4.46 25.55 -9.61
CA GLY A 2 4.37 24.11 -9.82
C GLY A 2 3.85 23.39 -8.59
N ALA A 3 3.09 22.32 -8.78
CA ALA A 3 2.66 21.43 -7.69
C ALA A 3 3.88 20.87 -6.97
N ALA A 4 3.86 20.86 -5.63
CA ALA A 4 4.94 20.30 -4.84
C ALA A 4 4.87 18.76 -4.85
N SER A 5 6.03 18.12 -4.91
CA SER A 5 6.16 16.66 -4.78
C SER A 5 6.78 16.29 -3.45
N GLY A 6 6.37 15.14 -2.90
CA GLY A 6 6.83 14.64 -1.62
C GLY A 6 6.81 13.12 -1.55
N PHE A 7 7.22 12.59 -0.40
CA PHE A 7 7.12 11.17 -0.10
C PHE A 7 6.71 10.95 1.35
N LEU A 8 6.05 9.83 1.62
CA LEU A 8 5.72 9.37 2.97
C LEU A 8 6.12 7.90 3.12
N GLY A 9 7.16 7.68 3.92
CA GLY A 9 7.66 6.36 4.28
C GLY A 9 7.11 5.89 5.62
N THR A 10 6.88 4.59 5.74
CA THR A 10 6.54 3.93 6.99
C THR A 10 7.81 3.44 7.70
N THR A 11 7.86 2.17 8.11
CA THR A 11 9.02 1.56 8.77
C THR A 11 9.63 0.47 7.89
N LEU A 12 10.88 0.16 8.15
CA LEU A 12 11.56 -1.05 7.65
C LEU A 12 11.75 -2.09 8.76
N GLU A 13 11.25 -1.81 9.97
CA GLU A 13 11.21 -2.79 11.05
C GLU A 13 10.41 -3.99 10.57
N ALA A 14 11.13 -5.04 10.21
CA ALA A 14 10.54 -6.21 9.59
C ALA A 14 10.42 -7.29 10.66
N GLY A 15 9.20 -7.78 10.89
CA GLY A 15 8.98 -8.85 11.86
C GLY A 15 8.67 -10.21 11.21
N SER A 16 8.08 -10.20 10.02
CA SER A 16 7.47 -11.39 9.42
C SER A 16 7.26 -11.25 7.91
N GLY A 17 6.90 -12.34 7.24
CA GLY A 17 6.61 -12.41 5.80
C GLY A 17 5.18 -12.84 5.47
N SER A 18 4.64 -12.36 4.36
CA SER A 18 3.35 -12.79 3.81
C SER A 18 3.28 -12.55 2.31
N TYR A 19 2.14 -12.86 1.70
CA TYR A 19 1.93 -12.59 0.29
C TYR A 19 1.67 -11.11 0.02
N GLY A 20 1.08 -10.37 0.95
CA GLY A 20 0.73 -8.98 0.70
C GLY A 20 0.28 -8.21 1.93
N VAL A 21 -0.08 -6.95 1.70
CA VAL A 21 -0.71 -6.07 2.67
C VAL A 21 -1.81 -5.26 1.99
N ILE A 22 -2.90 -5.07 2.71
CA ILE A 22 -4.06 -4.30 2.29
C ILE A 22 -4.32 -3.20 3.31
N PHE A 23 -4.41 -1.95 2.88
CA PHE A 23 -4.49 -0.79 3.78
C PHE A 23 -5.22 0.38 3.14
N ASP A 24 -5.63 1.34 3.95
CA ASP A 24 -6.26 2.58 3.49
C ASP A 24 -5.28 3.76 3.53
N LEU A 25 -5.44 4.67 2.57
CA LEU A 25 -4.99 6.05 2.65
C LEU A 25 -6.18 6.95 2.97
N VAL A 26 -5.99 7.90 3.88
CA VAL A 26 -7.02 8.86 4.28
C VAL A 26 -6.52 10.28 4.09
N ILE A 27 -7.18 11.07 3.25
CA ILE A 27 -6.87 12.49 3.04
C ILE A 27 -7.13 13.27 4.32
N ALA A 28 -6.17 14.12 4.70
CA ALA A 28 -6.28 15.02 5.83
C ALA A 28 -7.37 16.08 5.58
N LYS A 29 -8.14 16.43 6.61
CA LYS A 29 -9.17 17.46 6.50
C LYS A 29 -8.56 18.78 6.04
N GLY A 30 -9.11 19.37 4.99
CA GLY A 30 -8.62 20.66 4.43
C GLY A 30 -7.45 20.53 3.46
N SER A 31 -6.91 19.33 3.24
CA SER A 31 -5.95 19.08 2.15
C SER A 31 -6.65 19.17 0.79
N PRO A 32 -6.02 19.80 -0.23
CA PRO A 32 -6.54 19.82 -1.60
C PRO A 32 -6.56 18.43 -2.25
N GLY A 33 -5.82 17.48 -1.68
CA GLY A 33 -5.63 16.15 -2.22
C GLY A 33 -4.23 15.93 -2.75
N VAL A 34 -3.95 14.69 -3.15
CA VAL A 34 -2.67 14.27 -3.72
C VAL A 34 -2.89 13.30 -4.85
N ARG A 35 -1.92 13.25 -5.77
CA ARG A 35 -1.74 12.16 -6.71
C ARG A 35 -0.59 11.28 -6.23
N ILE A 36 -0.85 10.00 -5.96
CA ILE A 36 0.18 9.00 -5.71
C ILE A 36 0.79 8.61 -7.05
N ASP A 37 2.08 8.89 -7.20
CA ASP A 37 2.83 8.69 -8.45
C ASP A 37 3.57 7.34 -8.49
N SER A 38 3.95 6.81 -7.33
CA SER A 38 4.58 5.48 -7.22
C SER A 38 4.56 4.98 -5.77
N LEU A 39 4.86 3.68 -5.60
CA LEU A 39 4.93 2.98 -4.34
C LEU A 39 6.17 2.08 -4.31
N ASP A 40 6.91 2.06 -3.21
CA ASP A 40 7.96 1.07 -2.98
C ASP A 40 7.53 0.14 -1.84
N PHE A 41 7.87 -1.13 -1.92
CA PHE A 41 7.59 -2.09 -0.85
C PHE A 41 8.88 -2.69 -0.31
N TYR A 42 8.82 -3.20 0.92
CA TYR A 42 9.94 -3.88 1.53
C TYR A 42 9.87 -5.41 1.35
N THR A 43 10.99 -5.99 0.92
CA THR A 43 11.28 -7.42 0.90
C THR A 43 12.75 -7.59 1.24
N ASP A 44 13.09 -8.63 2.01
CA ASP A 44 14.49 -8.95 2.33
C ASP A 44 15.12 -9.87 1.29
N ARG A 45 14.43 -10.11 0.17
CA ARG A 45 14.88 -10.99 -0.91
C ARG A 45 15.71 -10.24 -1.94
N THR A 46 16.64 -10.98 -2.53
CA THR A 46 17.54 -10.51 -3.61
C THR A 46 17.33 -11.32 -4.88
N TYR A 47 16.14 -11.84 -5.13
CA TYR A 47 15.76 -12.48 -6.39
C TYR A 47 14.55 -11.77 -7.01
N GLU A 48 14.18 -12.19 -8.22
CA GLU A 48 13.03 -11.66 -8.95
C GLU A 48 11.70 -11.99 -8.27
N LEU A 49 10.86 -10.98 -8.09
CA LEU A 49 9.54 -11.07 -7.48
C LEU A 49 8.51 -10.51 -8.44
N THR A 50 7.42 -11.23 -8.64
CA THR A 50 6.25 -10.72 -9.37
C THR A 50 5.28 -10.08 -8.39
N PHE A 51 4.94 -8.83 -8.62
CA PHE A 51 4.03 -8.07 -7.77
C PHE A 51 2.77 -7.61 -8.52
N GLU A 52 1.74 -7.31 -7.75
CA GLU A 52 0.55 -6.57 -8.19
C GLU A 52 0.24 -5.45 -7.18
N VAL A 53 -0.14 -4.30 -7.70
CA VAL A 53 -0.74 -3.22 -6.91
C VAL A 53 -2.14 -2.96 -7.44
N TRP A 54 -3.09 -3.03 -6.53
CA TRP A 54 -4.49 -2.75 -6.77
C TRP A 54 -4.96 -1.62 -5.88
N THR A 55 -6.03 -0.96 -6.31
CA THR A 55 -6.65 0.10 -5.52
C THR A 55 -8.17 0.11 -5.69
N THR A 56 -8.87 0.69 -4.72
CA THR A 56 -10.31 0.90 -4.79
C THR A 56 -10.69 2.22 -4.10
N LYS A 57 -11.78 2.85 -4.56
CA LYS A 57 -12.37 4.02 -3.88
C LYS A 57 -13.04 3.59 -2.58
N GLY A 58 -12.85 4.33 -1.50
CA GLY A 58 -13.36 3.98 -0.17
C GLY A 58 -12.48 2.97 0.58
N SER A 59 -12.91 2.61 1.79
CA SER A 59 -12.13 1.74 2.69
C SER A 59 -12.13 0.28 2.24
N VAL A 60 -10.96 -0.37 2.35
CA VAL A 60 -10.78 -1.82 2.13
C VAL A 60 -11.56 -2.69 3.11
N LEU A 61 -11.90 -2.17 4.29
CA LEU A 61 -12.56 -2.95 5.35
C LEU A 61 -13.96 -3.43 4.93
N ASN A 62 -14.61 -2.69 4.04
CA ASN A 62 -15.98 -2.95 3.59
C ASN A 62 -16.02 -3.56 2.19
N LYS A 63 -14.87 -3.97 1.63
CA LYS A 63 -14.76 -4.36 0.22
C LYS A 63 -14.14 -5.75 0.03
N PRO A 64 -14.87 -6.71 -0.53
CA PRO A 64 -14.28 -7.95 -0.99
C PRO A 64 -13.37 -7.71 -2.20
N PHE A 65 -12.36 -8.55 -2.33
CA PHE A 65 -11.46 -8.63 -3.46
C PHE A 65 -11.52 -10.06 -4.04
N PRO A 66 -11.46 -10.24 -5.36
CA PRO A 66 -11.71 -9.21 -6.35
C PRO A 66 -13.21 -8.88 -6.42
N ASP A 67 -13.53 -7.60 -6.65
CA ASP A 67 -14.85 -7.16 -7.12
C ASP A 67 -14.66 -6.08 -8.21
N ALA A 68 -15.76 -5.63 -8.82
CA ALA A 68 -15.71 -4.66 -9.93
C ALA A 68 -15.21 -3.26 -9.53
N SER A 69 -15.05 -2.98 -8.23
CA SER A 69 -14.57 -1.70 -7.72
C SER A 69 -13.04 -1.64 -7.52
N TRP A 70 -12.34 -2.75 -7.76
CA TRP A 70 -10.89 -2.82 -7.70
C TRP A 70 -10.25 -2.62 -9.07
N GLU A 71 -9.24 -1.78 -9.11
CA GLU A 71 -8.48 -1.43 -10.32
C GLU A 71 -7.02 -1.88 -10.10
N MET A 72 -6.47 -2.66 -11.03
CA MET A 72 -5.03 -2.96 -11.04
C MET A 72 -4.31 -1.73 -11.59
N ILE A 73 -3.40 -1.16 -10.80
CA ILE A 73 -2.64 0.03 -11.19
C ILE A 73 -1.17 -0.27 -11.47
N SER A 74 -0.68 -1.45 -11.09
CA SER A 74 0.68 -1.87 -11.43
C SER A 74 0.84 -3.38 -11.36
N ARG A 75 1.64 -3.94 -12.27
CA ARG A 75 2.08 -5.34 -12.27
C ARG A 75 3.38 -5.47 -13.05
N ALA A 76 4.39 -6.06 -12.44
CA ALA A 76 5.63 -6.44 -13.11
C ALA A 76 6.40 -7.49 -12.31
N THR A 77 7.49 -7.99 -12.89
CA THR A 77 8.54 -8.71 -12.18
C THR A 77 9.72 -7.77 -11.95
N ILE A 78 10.22 -7.71 -10.72
CA ILE A 78 11.33 -6.83 -10.33
C ILE A 78 12.31 -7.54 -9.41
N GLN A 79 13.55 -7.12 -9.48
CA GLN A 79 14.63 -7.59 -8.63
C GLN A 79 14.48 -7.01 -7.21
N GLY A 80 14.27 -7.88 -6.22
CA GLY A 80 14.29 -7.49 -4.82
C GLY A 80 15.64 -6.89 -4.41
N LYS A 81 15.62 -5.89 -3.53
CA LYS A 81 16.82 -5.15 -3.07
C LYS A 81 17.47 -5.71 -1.82
N GLY A 82 16.82 -6.66 -1.15
CA GLY A 82 17.38 -7.31 0.02
C GLY A 82 17.18 -6.53 1.32
N LYS A 83 17.87 -6.99 2.36
CA LYS A 83 17.66 -6.54 3.72
C LYS A 83 17.93 -5.04 3.87
N ASN A 84 17.02 -4.36 4.57
CA ASN A 84 17.07 -2.91 4.85
C ASN A 84 17.01 -1.99 3.62
N GLU A 85 16.69 -2.52 2.44
CA GLU A 85 16.49 -1.72 1.23
C GLU A 85 15.07 -1.87 0.69
N LEU A 86 14.44 -0.76 0.35
CA LEU A 86 13.15 -0.77 -0.34
C LEU A 86 13.31 -1.26 -1.77
N THR A 87 12.36 -2.04 -2.24
CA THR A 87 12.28 -2.47 -3.63
C THR A 87 11.37 -1.50 -4.38
N PRO A 88 11.94 -0.65 -5.27
CA PRO A 88 11.17 0.40 -5.91
C PRO A 88 10.29 -0.14 -7.04
N ILE A 89 9.04 0.30 -7.09
CA ILE A 89 8.21 0.11 -8.29
C ILE A 89 8.46 1.30 -9.23
N PRO A 90 8.99 1.07 -10.45
CA PRO A 90 9.21 2.15 -11.40
C PRO A 90 7.90 2.88 -11.73
N ALA A 91 7.92 4.21 -11.75
CA ALA A 91 6.75 5.02 -12.13
C ALA A 91 6.25 4.69 -13.55
N SER A 92 7.12 4.21 -14.44
CA SER A 92 6.74 3.80 -15.80
C SER A 92 5.80 2.59 -15.87
N VAL A 93 5.69 1.81 -14.78
CA VAL A 93 4.78 0.67 -14.69
C VAL A 93 3.67 0.88 -13.66
N PHE A 94 3.51 2.11 -13.17
CA PHE A 94 2.54 2.48 -12.14
C PHE A 94 1.56 3.52 -12.69
N SER A 95 0.28 3.20 -12.70
CA SER A 95 -0.79 4.13 -13.04
C SER A 95 -1.06 5.05 -11.83
N PRO A 96 -0.82 6.37 -11.92
CA PRO A 96 -0.99 7.27 -10.79
C PRO A 96 -2.44 7.32 -10.28
N VAL A 97 -2.61 7.51 -8.97
CA VAL A 97 -3.92 7.54 -8.31
C VAL A 97 -4.15 8.87 -7.64
N ALA A 98 -5.17 9.61 -8.08
CA ALA A 98 -5.60 10.84 -7.42
C ALA A 98 -6.63 10.54 -6.31
N LEU A 99 -6.51 11.26 -5.20
CA LEU A 99 -7.46 11.26 -4.10
C LEU A 99 -7.50 12.65 -3.45
N ASP A 100 -8.71 13.10 -3.13
CA ASP A 100 -9.02 14.44 -2.62
C ASP A 100 -10.20 14.37 -1.62
N GLN A 101 -10.76 15.52 -1.23
CA GLN A 101 -11.90 15.56 -0.31
C GLN A 101 -13.19 14.93 -0.86
N SER A 102 -13.34 14.79 -2.18
CA SER A 102 -14.50 14.11 -2.79
C SER A 102 -14.40 12.60 -2.63
N THR A 103 -13.18 12.07 -2.52
CA THR A 103 -12.86 10.66 -2.32
C THR A 103 -11.77 10.50 -1.24
N PRO A 104 -12.08 10.85 0.01
CA PRO A 104 -11.06 11.05 1.04
C PRO A 104 -10.43 9.76 1.53
N ILE A 105 -10.95 8.60 1.13
CA ILE A 105 -10.40 7.29 1.47
C ILE A 105 -10.13 6.51 0.19
N ARG A 106 -8.92 5.99 0.06
CA ARG A 106 -8.51 5.10 -1.03
C ARG A 106 -7.86 3.85 -0.47
N GLY A 107 -8.41 2.69 -0.80
CA GLY A 107 -7.84 1.40 -0.45
C GLY A 107 -6.72 1.00 -1.40
N PHE A 108 -5.69 0.35 -0.87
CA PHE A 108 -4.58 -0.22 -1.61
C PHE A 108 -4.35 -1.68 -1.20
N LEU A 109 -4.00 -2.50 -2.17
CA LEU A 109 -3.54 -3.87 -1.99
C LEU A 109 -2.21 -4.02 -2.72
N VAL A 110 -1.16 -4.37 -1.99
CA VAL A 110 0.16 -4.70 -2.53
C VAL A 110 0.41 -6.17 -2.26
N VAL A 111 0.59 -6.97 -3.31
CA VAL A 111 0.73 -8.42 -3.18
C VAL A 111 1.81 -8.96 -4.11
N LEU A 112 2.50 -10.00 -3.66
CA LEU A 112 3.46 -10.78 -4.41
C LEU A 112 2.87 -12.17 -4.69
N THR A 113 3.39 -12.83 -5.73
CA THR A 113 3.07 -14.24 -6.02
C THR A 113 3.71 -15.21 -5.00
N THR A 114 4.62 -14.72 -4.15
CA THR A 114 5.32 -15.48 -3.11
C THR A 114 5.12 -14.82 -1.73
N PRO A 115 5.32 -15.55 -0.61
CA PRO A 115 5.13 -15.01 0.74
C PRO A 115 6.31 -14.13 1.22
N ASP A 116 6.87 -13.31 0.33
CA ASP A 116 8.12 -12.56 0.55
C ASP A 116 7.93 -11.06 0.80
N ILE A 117 6.68 -10.57 0.91
CA ILE A 117 6.47 -9.19 1.36
C ILE A 117 6.75 -9.14 2.86
N ARG A 118 7.47 -8.12 3.30
CA ARG A 118 7.76 -7.89 4.71
C ARG A 118 6.86 -6.81 5.26
N TYR A 119 6.37 -7.04 6.47
CA TYR A 119 5.48 -6.12 7.16
C TYR A 119 5.85 -6.03 8.64
N THR A 120 5.27 -5.04 9.31
CA THR A 120 5.35 -4.88 10.78
C THR A 120 4.00 -5.21 11.41
N PRO A 121 3.91 -6.16 12.36
CA PRO A 121 2.69 -6.37 13.13
C PRO A 121 2.47 -5.21 14.10
N ASP A 122 1.24 -4.70 14.21
CA ASP A 122 0.85 -3.71 15.22
C ASP A 122 -0.50 -4.07 15.84
N PRO A 123 -0.53 -5.08 16.74
CA PRO A 123 -1.78 -5.58 17.32
C PRO A 123 -2.54 -4.54 18.16
N ASN A 124 -1.88 -3.43 18.53
CA ASN A 124 -2.44 -2.40 19.40
C ASN A 124 -3.11 -1.26 18.63
N LYS A 125 -2.88 -1.13 17.31
CA LYS A 125 -3.46 -0.08 16.48
C LYS A 125 -4.41 -0.63 15.43
N LYS A 126 -5.68 -0.76 15.82
CA LYS A 126 -6.74 -1.27 14.94
C LYS A 126 -7.16 -0.24 13.91
N TYR A 127 -6.64 -0.35 12.69
CA TYR A 127 -6.97 0.52 11.55
C TYR A 127 -6.82 2.03 11.87
N ALA A 128 -5.89 2.36 12.76
CA ALA A 128 -5.56 3.73 13.12
C ALA A 128 -4.45 4.28 12.19
N PRO A 129 -4.27 5.62 12.12
CA PRO A 129 -3.14 6.19 11.41
C PRO A 129 -1.82 5.63 11.95
N TYR A 130 -1.00 5.05 11.08
CA TYR A 130 0.36 4.64 11.42
C TYR A 130 1.34 5.78 11.21
N LYS A 131 1.27 6.40 10.03
CA LYS A 131 2.09 7.55 9.62
C LYS A 131 1.23 8.57 8.90
N SER A 132 1.47 9.85 9.11
CA SER A 132 0.76 10.94 8.44
C SER A 132 1.68 12.10 8.09
N ASN A 133 1.20 12.95 7.18
CA ASN A 133 1.70 14.29 6.89
C ASN A 133 0.51 15.28 6.83
N ASN A 134 0.74 16.48 6.31
CA ASN A 134 -0.32 17.50 6.19
C ASN A 134 -1.39 17.17 5.14
N HIS A 135 -1.18 16.14 4.31
CA HIS A 135 -2.06 15.83 3.18
C HIS A 135 -2.85 14.54 3.35
N PHE A 136 -2.24 13.51 3.95
CA PHE A 136 -2.88 12.21 4.16
C PHE A 136 -2.23 11.39 5.28
N ALA A 137 -2.90 10.31 5.66
CA ALA A 137 -2.43 9.29 6.57
C ALA A 137 -2.41 7.91 5.89
N ILE A 138 -1.37 7.13 6.17
CA ILE A 138 -1.29 5.70 5.89
C ILE A 138 -1.82 4.98 7.13
N MET A 139 -2.89 4.21 6.95
CA MET A 139 -3.56 3.50 8.04
C MET A 139 -2.91 2.13 8.27
N VAL A 140 -2.99 1.61 9.49
CA VAL A 140 -2.70 0.20 9.74
C VAL A 140 -3.68 -0.65 8.95
N GLY A 141 -3.16 -1.62 8.21
CA GLY A 141 -3.92 -2.51 7.35
C GLY A 141 -4.00 -3.93 7.89
N ASP A 142 -4.19 -4.88 6.98
CA ASP A 142 -4.13 -6.32 7.25
C ASP A 142 -3.17 -7.03 6.29
N GLY A 143 -2.71 -8.22 6.64
CA GLY A 143 -1.82 -9.03 5.81
C GLY A 143 -2.55 -10.05 4.98
N VAL A 144 -2.19 -10.12 3.71
CA VAL A 144 -2.67 -11.13 2.78
C VAL A 144 -1.88 -12.42 2.97
N THR A 145 -2.59 -13.51 3.29
CA THR A 145 -1.99 -14.79 3.70
C THR A 145 -1.88 -15.80 2.55
N SER A 146 -2.41 -15.51 1.36
CA SER A 146 -2.37 -16.39 0.20
C SER A 146 -2.35 -15.61 -1.13
N TYR A 147 -1.88 -16.27 -2.18
CA TYR A 147 -1.98 -15.79 -3.56
C TYR A 147 -2.56 -16.92 -4.47
N PRO A 148 -3.48 -16.62 -5.40
CA PRO A 148 -4.11 -15.32 -5.62
C PRO A 148 -4.99 -14.90 -4.42
N PHE A 149 -4.95 -13.61 -4.08
CA PHE A 149 -5.80 -13.10 -3.00
C PHE A 149 -7.27 -13.15 -3.44
N ARG A 150 -8.11 -13.77 -2.61
CA ARG A 150 -9.56 -13.75 -2.73
C ARG A 150 -10.16 -13.63 -1.34
N GLY A 151 -11.01 -12.64 -1.13
CA GLY A 151 -11.67 -12.34 0.12
C GLY A 151 -11.64 -10.86 0.45
N ASN A 152 -12.15 -10.50 1.61
CA ASN A 152 -12.07 -9.15 2.16
C ASN A 152 -11.04 -9.12 3.29
N ALA A 153 -10.75 -7.91 3.78
CA ALA A 153 -10.00 -7.71 5.01
C ALA A 153 -10.55 -8.58 6.16
N SER A 154 -11.85 -8.82 6.28
CA SER A 154 -12.43 -9.56 7.43
C SER A 154 -12.17 -11.08 7.51
N GLY A 155 -11.78 -11.78 6.44
CA GLY A 155 -11.70 -13.25 6.46
C GLY A 155 -10.48 -13.92 5.83
N ALA A 156 -9.84 -13.28 4.85
CA ALA A 156 -8.68 -13.84 4.13
C ALA A 156 -7.37 -13.12 4.46
N THR A 157 -7.36 -12.43 5.60
CA THR A 157 -6.21 -11.66 6.05
C THR A 157 -5.88 -11.94 7.50
N SER A 158 -4.74 -11.44 7.90
CA SER A 158 -4.20 -11.53 9.26
C SER A 158 -4.08 -10.12 9.81
N LYS A 159 -4.71 -9.91 10.96
CA LYS A 159 -5.07 -8.57 11.40
C LYS A 159 -3.87 -7.70 11.78
N PHE A 160 -4.04 -6.40 11.52
CA PHE A 160 -3.22 -5.30 12.02
C PHE A 160 -1.74 -5.38 11.61
N ARG A 161 -1.51 -5.07 10.34
CA ARG A 161 -0.19 -5.04 9.73
C ARG A 161 0.06 -3.73 9.03
N ILE A 162 1.23 -3.19 9.29
CA ILE A 162 1.71 -1.96 8.68
C ILE A 162 2.34 -2.34 7.34
N PHE A 163 1.98 -1.59 6.29
CA PHE A 163 2.70 -1.61 5.03
C PHE A 163 4.10 -1.04 5.26
N ASN A 164 5.14 -1.82 4.98
CA ASN A 164 6.54 -1.36 5.04
C ASN A 164 6.95 -0.89 3.65
N GLY A 165 7.04 0.43 3.47
CA GLY A 165 7.20 1.01 2.14
C GLY A 165 7.22 2.53 2.14
N VAL A 166 7.23 3.07 0.92
CA VAL A 166 7.20 4.52 0.67
C VAL A 166 6.17 4.81 -0.42
N LEU A 167 5.37 5.85 -0.21
CA LEU A 167 4.53 6.43 -1.25
C LEU A 167 5.15 7.74 -1.71
N ARG A 168 5.27 7.93 -3.03
CA ARG A 168 5.66 9.22 -3.63
C ARG A 168 4.42 9.88 -4.20
N TYR A 169 4.30 11.18 -3.99
CA TYR A 169 3.10 11.91 -4.36
C TYR A 169 3.39 13.32 -4.87
N THR A 170 2.42 13.88 -5.57
CA THR A 170 2.36 15.27 -5.98
C THR A 170 1.06 15.89 -5.47
N GLU A 171 1.13 17.12 -4.96
CA GLU A 171 -0.05 17.87 -4.52
C GLU A 171 -0.98 18.20 -5.72
N LEU A 172 -2.29 18.23 -5.48
CA LEU A 172 -3.29 18.61 -6.49
C LEU A 172 -3.57 20.12 -6.49
#